data_AF-A0A699ZQ18-F1
#
_entry.id   AF-A0A699ZQ18-F1
#
_cell.length_a   1.000
_cell.length_b   1.000
_cell.length_c   1.000
_cell.angle_alpha   90.00
_cell.angle_beta   90.00
_cell.angle_gamma   90.00
#
_symmetry.space_group_name_H-M   'P 1'
#
loop_
_entity.id
_entity.type
_entity.pdbx_description
1 polymer ?
#
loop_
_entity_poly.entity_id
_entity_poly.type
_entity_poly.pdbx_seq_one_letter_code
_entity_poly.pdbx_strand_id
1 'polypeptide(L)'
;MPQHISQQDLAEQVLVVRMVFDMGFHVIHADSDITWFANPMQFFGKHIATGPAPPHMIVSLDCMGTLNKAGEDDLERDIHPYASINTGVYLLKHWPHSTAFFDEWLRWYSPAVLNDQHALNHLIRGQALTGEKAHPSPVWDKDKRIVWAAFNATAAIAYLPASQFANSYTFIKGRLYQRMNQTLYLVHWTWSGAAYNKQQNMRDAGVYLDTLEYYSQAPLPLPASAGPAGQSNQTVAGPQPLMLLSMDLVRPEAPPEFNDNPPPEKYHMEEMVHFHVAAVNAQLQQLYYGFLAALALNRTLVMPRVIKGIRLPTPWGTTGVVHVREYSFLENPRTPAEIKSSRLVVQAAAPGSLGSLEPRQDGNGSAVIEVPLGLAIEDWADLVGPVAARYRTLHLTDAPRMLSTGFKNTTAHLLLDYKLRHHATFWCCRDPDHMLKFNVTDREVFQMLPPSRHGLLQY
;
A
#
# COMPACT_ATOMS: atom_id res chain seq x y z
N MET A 1 13.73 5.98 -27.09
CA MET A 1 13.63 4.52 -27.26
C MET A 1 13.99 3.88 -25.93
N PRO A 2 13.05 3.32 -25.16
CA PRO A 2 13.40 2.57 -23.96
C PRO A 2 13.88 1.17 -24.34
N GLN A 3 14.94 0.76 -23.64
CA GLN A 3 15.74 -0.43 -23.86
C GLN A 3 14.91 -1.72 -23.68
N HIS A 4 15.20 -2.69 -24.55
CA HIS A 4 14.72 -4.06 -24.48
C HIS A 4 15.10 -4.70 -23.13
N ILE A 5 14.12 -4.87 -22.24
CA ILE A 5 14.15 -5.96 -21.27
C ILE A 5 13.98 -7.23 -22.10
N SER A 6 14.98 -8.11 -22.08
CA SER A 6 14.89 -9.37 -22.84
C SER A 6 13.79 -10.24 -22.25
N GLN A 7 13.04 -10.96 -23.08
CA GLN A 7 11.95 -11.85 -22.63
C GLN A 7 12.40 -12.96 -21.66
N GLN A 8 13.71 -13.14 -21.44
CA GLN A 8 14.27 -14.18 -20.59
C GLN A 8 14.10 -13.92 -19.09
N ASP A 9 14.10 -12.66 -18.64
CA ASP A 9 14.18 -12.36 -17.20
C ASP A 9 12.87 -12.61 -16.42
N LEU A 10 11.72 -12.79 -17.11
CA LEU A 10 10.40 -12.88 -16.47
C LEU A 10 9.86 -14.32 -16.30
N ALA A 11 10.44 -15.30 -17.00
CA ALA A 11 10.04 -16.71 -16.91
C ALA A 11 10.93 -17.54 -15.96
N GLU A 12 11.98 -16.96 -15.40
CA GLU A 12 13.02 -17.67 -14.65
C GLU A 12 12.46 -18.49 -13.48
N GLN A 13 11.52 -17.93 -12.72
CA GLN A 13 10.92 -18.63 -11.58
C GLN A 13 10.14 -19.89 -11.98
N VAL A 14 9.37 -19.83 -13.08
CA VAL A 14 8.61 -20.99 -13.57
C VAL A 14 9.56 -22.06 -14.08
N LEU A 15 10.67 -21.66 -14.71
CA LEU A 15 11.72 -22.59 -15.16
C LEU A 15 12.41 -23.27 -13.97
N VAL A 16 12.77 -22.54 -12.91
CA VAL A 16 13.36 -23.12 -11.69
C VAL A 16 12.39 -24.08 -11.01
N VAL A 17 11.12 -23.69 -10.88
CA VAL A 17 10.08 -24.55 -10.31
C VAL A 17 9.91 -25.82 -11.15
N ARG A 18 9.88 -25.71 -12.48
CA ARG A 18 9.84 -26.86 -13.39
C ARG A 18 11.04 -27.78 -13.17
N MET A 19 12.25 -27.25 -13.06
CA MET A 19 13.45 -28.07 -12.85
C MET A 19 13.37 -28.89 -11.57
N VAL A 20 12.94 -28.29 -10.46
CA VAL A 20 12.76 -29.01 -9.18
C VAL A 20 11.63 -30.03 -9.29
N PHE A 21 10.55 -29.66 -9.99
CA PHE A 21 9.42 -30.53 -10.22
C PHE A 21 9.80 -31.76 -11.05
N ASP A 22 10.55 -31.59 -12.14
CA ASP A 22 11.00 -32.67 -13.04
C ASP A 22 11.94 -33.68 -12.35
N MET A 23 12.54 -33.31 -11.22
CA MET A 23 13.28 -34.23 -10.35
C MET A 23 12.37 -35.14 -9.50
N GLY A 24 11.06 -34.99 -9.59
CA GLY A 24 10.06 -35.80 -8.88
C GLY A 24 9.57 -35.23 -7.56
N PHE A 25 9.88 -33.96 -7.25
CA PHE A 25 9.45 -33.31 -6.01
C PHE A 25 8.07 -32.65 -6.15
N HIS A 26 7.30 -32.66 -5.06
CA HIS A 26 6.24 -31.66 -4.85
C HIS A 26 6.92 -30.32 -4.53
N VAL A 27 6.42 -29.22 -5.09
CA VAL A 27 7.01 -27.89 -4.92
C VAL A 27 6.03 -26.97 -4.21
N ILE A 28 6.46 -26.38 -3.10
CA ILE A 28 5.80 -25.21 -2.52
C ILE A 28 6.63 -24.00 -2.96
N HIS A 29 6.05 -23.16 -3.82
CA HIS A 29 6.63 -21.88 -4.22
C HIS A 29 6.09 -20.77 -3.31
N ALA A 30 6.96 -19.83 -2.97
CA ALA A 30 6.59 -18.60 -2.32
C ALA A 30 7.55 -17.49 -2.74
N ASP A 31 7.02 -16.30 -3.03
CA ASP A 31 7.83 -15.13 -3.32
C ASP A 31 8.67 -14.72 -2.09
N SER A 32 9.77 -14.00 -2.33
CA SER A 32 10.60 -13.48 -1.23
C SER A 32 9.92 -12.38 -0.41
N ASP A 33 8.85 -11.78 -0.93
CA ASP A 33 8.13 -10.66 -0.34
C ASP A 33 6.86 -11.08 0.41
N ILE A 34 6.83 -12.28 1.00
CA ILE A 34 5.71 -12.83 1.78
C ILE A 34 6.09 -13.05 3.25
N THR A 35 5.09 -13.19 4.13
CA THR A 35 5.31 -13.51 5.54
C THR A 35 4.55 -14.76 5.97
N TRP A 36 5.26 -15.78 6.45
CA TRP A 36 4.69 -16.97 7.10
C TRP A 36 4.45 -16.71 8.60
N PHE A 37 3.28 -17.10 9.10
CA PHE A 37 2.87 -16.97 10.50
C PHE A 37 2.68 -18.32 11.20
N ALA A 38 2.45 -19.38 10.42
CA ALA A 38 2.31 -20.74 10.92
C ALA A 38 2.98 -21.73 9.96
N ASN A 39 3.18 -22.96 10.43
CA ASN A 39 3.80 -24.02 9.65
C ASN A 39 2.89 -24.41 8.46
N PRO A 40 3.28 -24.17 7.21
CA PRO A 40 2.43 -24.43 6.05
C PRO A 40 2.13 -25.92 5.83
N MET A 41 2.96 -26.81 6.38
CA MET A 41 2.77 -28.25 6.24
C MET A 41 1.52 -28.76 6.95
N GLN A 42 0.99 -28.04 7.94
CA GLN A 42 -0.29 -28.39 8.58
C GLN A 42 -1.46 -28.31 7.59
N PHE A 43 -1.40 -27.38 6.63
CA PHE A 43 -2.39 -27.26 5.56
C PHE A 43 -2.03 -28.14 4.36
N PHE A 44 -0.85 -27.92 3.75
CA PHE A 44 -0.47 -28.60 2.51
C PHE A 44 -0.31 -30.11 2.67
N GLY A 45 0.12 -30.60 3.84
CA GLY A 45 0.30 -32.02 4.11
C GLY A 45 -0.96 -32.84 3.84
N LYS A 46 -2.14 -32.29 4.14
CA LYS A 46 -3.45 -32.94 3.89
C LYS A 46 -3.67 -33.22 2.41
N HIS A 47 -3.27 -32.28 1.55
CA HIS A 47 -3.48 -32.37 0.11
C HIS A 47 -2.35 -33.10 -0.61
N ILE A 48 -1.13 -33.10 -0.06
CA ILE A 48 -0.01 -33.92 -0.56
C ILE A 48 -0.28 -35.41 -0.29
N ALA A 49 -0.83 -35.74 0.88
CA ALA A 49 -1.11 -37.12 1.29
C ALA A 49 -2.08 -37.88 0.37
N THR A 50 -2.84 -37.19 -0.49
CA THR A 50 -3.68 -37.82 -1.51
C THR A 50 -2.89 -38.36 -2.72
N GLY A 51 -1.56 -38.24 -2.70
CA GLY A 51 -0.68 -38.73 -3.75
C GLY A 51 -0.92 -38.00 -5.07
N PRO A 52 -0.93 -38.69 -6.24
CA PRO A 52 -1.13 -38.05 -7.53
C PRO A 52 -2.58 -37.60 -7.79
N ALA A 53 -3.52 -37.90 -6.88
CA ALA A 53 -4.91 -37.49 -7.04
C ALA A 53 -5.08 -35.96 -6.93
N PRO A 54 -6.10 -35.37 -7.59
CA PRO A 54 -6.41 -33.95 -7.48
C PRO A 54 -6.58 -33.44 -6.04
N PRO A 55 -6.35 -32.13 -5.80
CA PRO A 55 -5.86 -31.13 -6.76
C PRO A 55 -4.39 -31.35 -7.14
N HIS A 56 -3.99 -30.92 -8.34
CA HIS A 56 -2.61 -30.96 -8.83
C HIS A 56 -1.86 -29.67 -8.49
N MET A 57 -2.55 -28.53 -8.56
CA MET A 57 -2.05 -27.21 -8.11
C MET A 57 -3.00 -26.62 -7.09
N ILE A 58 -2.45 -25.98 -6.05
CA ILE A 58 -3.20 -25.17 -5.09
C ILE A 58 -2.58 -23.79 -5.04
N VAL A 59 -3.31 -22.76 -5.46
CA VAL A 59 -2.74 -21.42 -5.73
C VAL A 59 -3.46 -20.33 -4.95
N SER A 60 -2.75 -19.27 -4.56
CA SER A 60 -3.36 -18.12 -3.88
C SER A 60 -4.30 -17.30 -4.74
N LEU A 61 -5.11 -16.47 -4.07
CA LEU A 61 -6.09 -15.58 -4.69
C LEU A 61 -5.84 -14.11 -4.33
N ASP A 62 -6.10 -13.24 -5.29
CA ASP A 62 -6.22 -11.78 -5.10
C ASP A 62 -7.68 -11.36 -4.84
N CYS A 63 -8.52 -12.25 -4.30
CA CYS A 63 -9.92 -11.95 -3.98
C CYS A 63 -10.05 -11.19 -2.64
N MET A 64 -11.20 -10.55 -2.42
CA MET A 64 -11.45 -9.74 -1.21
C MET A 64 -12.20 -10.50 -0.10
N GLY A 65 -12.47 -11.79 -0.30
CA GLY A 65 -13.37 -12.58 0.54
C GLY A 65 -13.10 -14.08 0.47
N THR A 66 -13.82 -14.83 1.29
CA THR A 66 -13.86 -16.30 1.27
C THR A 66 -15.31 -16.73 1.42
N LEU A 67 -15.69 -17.87 0.84
CA LEU A 67 -16.96 -18.52 1.11
C LEU A 67 -16.82 -19.69 2.09
N ASN A 68 -15.62 -19.96 2.60
CA ASN A 68 -15.42 -20.91 3.70
C ASN A 68 -16.19 -20.48 4.94
N LYS A 69 -16.65 -21.44 5.74
CA LYS A 69 -17.28 -21.17 7.03
C LYS A 69 -16.23 -20.80 8.08
N ALA A 70 -16.64 -20.10 9.13
CA ALA A 70 -15.76 -19.83 10.26
C ALA A 70 -15.22 -21.14 10.85
N GLY A 71 -13.92 -21.18 11.15
CA GLY A 71 -13.21 -22.37 11.61
C GLY A 71 -12.96 -23.46 10.57
N GLU A 72 -13.43 -23.33 9.31
CA GLU A 72 -13.20 -24.33 8.26
C GLU A 72 -11.74 -24.31 7.79
N ASP A 73 -11.04 -25.45 7.86
CA ASP A 73 -9.62 -25.59 7.53
C ASP A 73 -9.41 -26.49 6.31
N ASP A 74 -9.87 -26.01 5.14
CA ASP A 74 -9.87 -26.69 3.85
C ASP A 74 -9.75 -25.66 2.68
N LEU A 75 -9.63 -26.15 1.44
CA LEU A 75 -9.55 -25.37 0.19
C LEU A 75 -10.68 -24.33 0.07
N GLU A 76 -10.48 -23.28 -0.70
CA GLU A 76 -11.51 -22.25 -0.89
C GLU A 76 -12.81 -22.82 -1.51
N ARG A 77 -13.97 -22.50 -0.92
CA ARG A 77 -15.30 -22.83 -1.45
C ARG A 77 -15.66 -21.98 -2.66
N ASP A 78 -15.23 -20.73 -2.70
CA ASP A 78 -15.41 -19.84 -3.86
C ASP A 78 -14.45 -20.15 -5.02
N ILE A 79 -14.32 -21.43 -5.32
CA ILE A 79 -13.56 -21.90 -6.48
C ILE A 79 -14.36 -21.55 -7.74
N HIS A 80 -13.82 -20.73 -8.64
CA HIS A 80 -14.45 -20.47 -9.95
C HIS A 80 -13.41 -19.96 -10.97
N PRO A 81 -13.64 -20.13 -12.28
CA PRO A 81 -12.67 -19.74 -13.32
C PRO A 81 -12.56 -18.23 -13.56
N TYR A 82 -13.34 -17.42 -12.85
CA TYR A 82 -13.28 -15.95 -12.92
C TYR A 82 -12.50 -15.34 -11.75
N ALA A 83 -12.02 -16.17 -10.82
CA ALA A 83 -11.27 -15.70 -9.66
C ALA A 83 -9.89 -15.19 -10.10
N SER A 84 -9.46 -14.09 -9.50
CA SER A 84 -8.11 -13.56 -9.72
C SER A 84 -7.11 -14.40 -8.95
N ILE A 85 -6.29 -15.15 -9.68
CA ILE A 85 -5.24 -16.01 -9.12
C ILE A 85 -3.96 -15.19 -8.93
N ASN A 86 -3.23 -15.46 -7.85
CA ASN A 86 -1.93 -14.89 -7.52
C ASN A 86 -0.86 -15.99 -7.46
N THR A 87 0.27 -15.80 -8.14
CA THR A 87 1.37 -16.79 -8.20
C THR A 87 2.44 -16.60 -7.13
N GLY A 88 2.29 -15.63 -6.23
CA GLY A 88 3.24 -15.39 -5.15
C GLY A 88 3.26 -16.49 -4.08
N VAL A 89 2.26 -17.39 -4.05
CA VAL A 89 2.35 -18.67 -3.35
C VAL A 89 1.54 -19.75 -4.06
N TYR A 90 2.09 -20.96 -4.15
CA TYR A 90 1.33 -22.13 -4.56
C TYR A 90 2.01 -23.43 -4.15
N LEU A 91 1.21 -24.49 -4.05
CA LEU A 91 1.66 -25.87 -4.06
C LEU A 91 1.45 -26.43 -5.48
N LEU A 92 2.49 -27.06 -6.03
CA LEU A 92 2.43 -27.94 -7.18
C LEU A 92 2.79 -29.34 -6.74
N LYS A 93 1.83 -30.27 -6.86
CA LYS A 93 2.11 -31.68 -6.57
C LYS A 93 2.73 -32.33 -7.80
N HIS A 94 3.65 -33.27 -7.66
CA HIS A 94 4.05 -34.11 -8.78
C HIS A 94 2.90 -35.05 -9.23
N TRP A 95 2.60 -35.12 -10.54
CA TRP A 95 1.60 -36.05 -11.09
C TRP A 95 2.02 -36.56 -12.50
N PRO A 96 1.47 -37.69 -12.99
CA PRO A 96 1.79 -38.21 -14.32
C PRO A 96 1.43 -37.21 -15.44
N HIS A 97 2.31 -37.04 -16.42
CA HIS A 97 2.13 -36.14 -17.58
C HIS A 97 2.05 -34.64 -17.23
N SER A 98 2.58 -34.25 -16.07
CA SER A 98 2.65 -32.87 -15.59
C SER A 98 3.53 -31.93 -16.41
N THR A 99 4.50 -32.44 -17.17
CA THR A 99 5.40 -31.63 -18.01
C THR A 99 4.63 -30.80 -19.04
N ALA A 100 3.55 -31.34 -19.59
CA ALA A 100 2.68 -30.64 -20.53
C ALA A 100 1.99 -29.41 -19.91
N PHE A 101 1.83 -29.36 -18.58
CA PHE A 101 1.31 -28.18 -17.90
C PHE A 101 2.33 -27.02 -17.92
N PHE A 102 3.60 -27.31 -17.65
CA PHE A 102 4.65 -26.29 -17.72
C PHE A 102 4.90 -25.82 -19.15
N ASP A 103 4.88 -26.73 -20.13
CA ASP A 103 5.00 -26.36 -21.54
C ASP A 103 3.89 -25.39 -21.95
N GLU A 104 2.64 -25.67 -21.55
CA GLU A 104 1.52 -24.77 -21.82
C GLU A 104 1.63 -23.45 -21.04
N TRP A 105 2.08 -23.46 -19.78
CA TRP A 105 2.25 -22.23 -19.00
C TRP A 105 3.29 -21.31 -19.64
N LEU A 106 4.45 -21.88 -20.02
CA LEU A 106 5.53 -21.15 -20.68
C LEU A 106 5.13 -20.64 -22.07
N ARG A 107 4.19 -21.30 -22.76
CA ARG A 107 3.70 -20.87 -24.09
C ARG A 107 3.01 -19.50 -24.07
N TRP A 108 2.44 -19.10 -22.94
CA TRP A 108 1.71 -17.83 -22.83
C TRP A 108 2.59 -16.61 -22.63
N TYR A 109 3.89 -16.78 -22.33
CA TYR A 109 4.81 -15.66 -22.26
C TYR A 109 4.94 -15.02 -23.65
N SER A 110 4.66 -13.71 -23.70
CA SER A 110 4.70 -12.93 -24.94
C SER A 110 4.99 -11.47 -24.60
N PRO A 111 5.29 -10.59 -25.57
CA PRO A 111 5.43 -9.17 -25.30
C PRO A 111 4.18 -8.54 -24.63
N ALA A 112 3.00 -9.15 -24.80
CA ALA A 112 1.75 -8.71 -24.19
C ALA A 112 1.46 -9.36 -22.82
N VAL A 113 2.11 -10.50 -22.53
CA VAL A 113 1.95 -11.28 -21.29
C VAL A 113 3.33 -11.41 -20.67
N LEU A 114 3.66 -10.41 -19.85
CA LEU A 114 5.01 -10.21 -19.35
C LEU A 114 5.27 -10.90 -18.00
N ASN A 115 4.28 -11.52 -17.34
CA ASN A 115 4.51 -12.17 -16.06
C ASN A 115 3.81 -13.54 -15.97
N ASP A 116 4.35 -14.36 -15.09
CA ASP A 116 3.92 -15.72 -14.78
C ASP A 116 2.46 -15.79 -14.32
N GLN A 117 2.01 -14.82 -13.51
CA GLN A 117 0.63 -14.75 -13.03
C GLN A 117 -0.36 -14.60 -14.19
N HIS A 118 -0.09 -13.69 -15.12
CA HIS A 118 -0.92 -13.46 -16.29
C HIS A 118 -0.90 -14.69 -17.20
N ALA A 119 0.27 -15.27 -17.46
CA ALA A 119 0.41 -16.50 -18.24
C ALA A 119 -0.39 -17.67 -17.63
N LEU A 120 -0.34 -17.83 -16.30
CA LEU A 120 -1.10 -18.85 -15.58
C LEU A 120 -2.61 -18.59 -15.67
N ASN A 121 -3.04 -17.34 -15.53
CA ASN A 121 -4.45 -16.98 -15.69
C ASN A 121 -4.96 -17.32 -17.10
N HIS A 122 -4.18 -17.09 -18.16
CA HIS A 122 -4.56 -17.50 -19.53
C HIS A 122 -4.71 -19.03 -19.64
N LEU A 123 -3.72 -19.79 -19.16
CA LEU A 123 -3.73 -21.25 -19.18
C LEU A 123 -4.97 -21.83 -18.47
N ILE A 124 -5.24 -21.34 -17.25
CA ILE A 124 -6.29 -21.91 -16.40
C ILE A 124 -7.66 -21.46 -16.89
N ARG A 125 -7.83 -20.18 -17.19
CA ARG A 125 -9.15 -19.56 -17.33
C ARG A 125 -9.62 -19.47 -18.78
N GLY A 126 -8.71 -19.47 -19.76
CA GLY A 126 -9.04 -19.44 -21.19
C GLY A 126 -10.13 -18.43 -21.54
N GLN A 127 -11.24 -18.92 -22.11
CA GLN A 127 -12.38 -18.09 -22.46
C GLN A 127 -12.95 -17.28 -21.29
N ALA A 128 -12.90 -17.79 -20.05
CA ALA A 128 -13.39 -17.08 -18.87
C ALA A 128 -12.55 -15.84 -18.49
N LEU A 129 -11.30 -15.77 -18.97
CA LEU A 129 -10.46 -14.57 -18.84
C LEU A 129 -10.61 -13.65 -20.06
N THR A 130 -10.52 -14.21 -21.27
CA THR A 130 -10.39 -13.39 -22.50
C THR A 130 -11.74 -13.01 -23.12
N GLY A 131 -12.81 -13.75 -22.83
CA GLY A 131 -14.10 -13.62 -23.50
C GLY A 131 -14.12 -14.18 -24.94
N GLU A 132 -12.97 -14.64 -25.44
CA GLU A 132 -12.83 -15.13 -26.82
C GLU A 132 -13.42 -16.53 -26.98
N LYS A 133 -14.46 -16.66 -27.80
CA LYS A 133 -15.13 -17.95 -28.05
C LYS A 133 -14.23 -19.02 -28.68
N ALA A 134 -13.12 -18.62 -29.28
CA ALA A 134 -12.14 -19.55 -29.86
C ALA A 134 -11.28 -20.22 -28.79
N HIS A 135 -11.13 -19.61 -27.61
CA HIS A 135 -10.42 -20.22 -26.50
C HIS A 135 -11.29 -21.29 -25.83
N PRO A 136 -10.69 -22.39 -25.34
CA PRO A 136 -11.41 -23.38 -24.55
C PRO A 136 -11.95 -22.74 -23.26
N SER A 137 -13.10 -23.25 -22.82
CA SER A 137 -13.64 -22.94 -21.50
C SER A 137 -13.07 -23.92 -20.46
N PRO A 138 -12.73 -23.43 -19.26
CA PRO A 138 -12.36 -24.31 -18.15
C PRO A 138 -13.57 -25.09 -17.65
N VAL A 139 -13.32 -26.29 -17.09
CA VAL A 139 -14.38 -27.10 -16.46
C VAL A 139 -14.36 -26.89 -14.96
N TRP A 140 -15.49 -26.46 -14.41
CA TRP A 140 -15.63 -26.15 -12.99
C TRP A 140 -16.41 -27.25 -12.26
N ASP A 141 -15.74 -27.94 -11.33
CA ASP A 141 -16.33 -28.94 -10.42
C ASP A 141 -16.45 -28.32 -9.02
N LYS A 142 -17.64 -27.78 -8.72
CA LYS A 142 -17.94 -27.10 -7.45
C LYS A 142 -17.83 -28.03 -6.25
N ASP A 143 -18.33 -29.25 -6.40
CA ASP A 143 -18.43 -30.22 -5.31
C ASP A 143 -17.04 -30.70 -4.87
N LYS A 144 -16.11 -30.79 -5.83
CA LYS A 144 -14.71 -31.16 -5.56
C LYS A 144 -13.78 -29.97 -5.31
N ARG A 145 -14.29 -28.74 -5.37
CA ARG A 145 -13.50 -27.49 -5.28
C ARG A 145 -12.33 -27.44 -6.27
N ILE A 146 -12.60 -27.82 -7.54
CA ILE A 146 -11.59 -27.88 -8.60
C ILE A 146 -12.04 -27.10 -9.85
N VAL A 147 -11.08 -26.42 -10.48
CA VAL A 147 -11.16 -25.97 -11.88
C VAL A 147 -10.15 -26.76 -12.70
N TRP A 148 -10.61 -27.45 -13.74
CA TRP A 148 -9.74 -28.04 -14.74
C TRP A 148 -9.32 -26.97 -15.74
N ALA A 149 -8.01 -26.81 -15.93
CA ALA A 149 -7.45 -25.73 -16.74
C ALA A 149 -7.92 -25.80 -18.20
N ALA A 150 -8.26 -24.64 -18.76
CA ALA A 150 -8.80 -24.51 -20.11
C ALA A 150 -7.86 -25.06 -21.19
N PHE A 151 -6.57 -24.71 -21.13
CA PHE A 151 -5.57 -25.17 -22.10
C PHE A 151 -4.82 -26.44 -21.69
N ASN A 152 -5.13 -26.99 -20.50
CA ASN A 152 -4.64 -28.29 -20.07
C ASN A 152 -5.70 -28.98 -19.20
N ALA A 153 -6.63 -29.70 -19.84
CA ALA A 153 -7.76 -30.32 -19.15
C ALA A 153 -7.38 -31.43 -18.14
N THR A 154 -6.10 -31.79 -18.03
CA THR A 154 -5.61 -32.74 -17.02
C THR A 154 -5.09 -32.07 -15.74
N ALA A 155 -4.90 -30.75 -15.76
CA ALA A 155 -4.46 -29.99 -14.60
C ALA A 155 -5.68 -29.56 -13.75
N ALA A 156 -5.85 -30.18 -12.59
CA ALA A 156 -6.85 -29.83 -11.60
C ALA A 156 -6.31 -28.76 -10.65
N ILE A 157 -6.92 -27.58 -10.67
CA ILE A 157 -6.51 -26.42 -9.88
C ILE A 157 -7.51 -26.22 -8.74
N ALA A 158 -6.98 -26.08 -7.52
CA ALA A 158 -7.72 -25.60 -6.37
C ALA A 158 -7.14 -24.28 -5.87
N TYR A 159 -7.87 -23.58 -5.01
CA TYR A 159 -7.45 -22.28 -4.49
C TYR A 159 -7.22 -22.32 -2.99
N LEU A 160 -6.21 -21.57 -2.54
CA LEU A 160 -5.98 -21.32 -1.12
C LEU A 160 -7.06 -20.38 -0.58
N PRO A 161 -7.60 -20.64 0.63
CA PRO A 161 -8.61 -19.78 1.21
C PRO A 161 -8.02 -18.44 1.62
N ALA A 162 -8.59 -17.35 1.11
CA ALA A 162 -8.07 -15.99 1.31
C ALA A 162 -8.18 -15.49 2.77
N SER A 163 -8.84 -16.26 3.64
CA SER A 163 -8.88 -16.03 5.07
C SER A 163 -7.70 -16.64 5.84
N GLN A 164 -6.99 -17.62 5.27
CA GLN A 164 -5.85 -18.29 5.93
C GLN A 164 -4.52 -18.04 5.23
N PHE A 165 -4.56 -17.94 3.89
CA PHE A 165 -3.45 -17.51 3.04
C PHE A 165 -3.85 -16.13 2.51
N ALA A 166 -3.75 -15.16 3.41
CA ALA A 166 -4.34 -13.86 3.20
C ALA A 166 -3.55 -13.04 2.17
N ASN A 167 -4.24 -12.13 1.51
CA ASN A 167 -3.62 -11.10 0.69
C ASN A 167 -3.71 -9.74 1.39
N SER A 168 -3.12 -8.69 0.81
CA SER A 168 -3.16 -7.33 1.36
C SER A 168 -4.60 -6.87 1.71
N TYR A 169 -5.61 -7.25 0.92
CA TYR A 169 -7.00 -6.88 1.15
C TYR A 169 -7.59 -7.63 2.35
N THR A 170 -7.42 -8.95 2.40
CA THR A 170 -8.02 -9.80 3.43
C THR A 170 -7.27 -9.78 4.75
N PHE A 171 -5.97 -9.42 4.75
CA PHE A 171 -5.16 -9.26 5.95
C PHE A 171 -5.34 -7.89 6.60
N ILE A 172 -5.05 -6.80 5.89
CA ILE A 172 -5.04 -5.44 6.47
C ILE A 172 -6.46 -4.92 6.68
N LYS A 173 -7.25 -4.85 5.59
CA LYS A 173 -8.58 -4.25 5.61
C LYS A 173 -9.61 -5.21 6.15
N GLY A 174 -9.58 -6.45 5.65
CA GLY A 174 -10.56 -7.46 5.95
C GLY A 174 -10.34 -8.19 7.26
N ARG A 175 -9.09 -8.33 7.74
CA ARG A 175 -8.73 -9.16 8.90
C ARG A 175 -9.50 -10.50 8.95
N LEU A 176 -9.63 -11.16 7.79
CA LEU A 176 -10.56 -12.29 7.64
C LEU A 176 -10.18 -13.44 8.57
N TYR A 177 -8.90 -13.73 8.76
CA TYR A 177 -8.44 -14.73 9.71
C TYR A 177 -9.01 -14.53 11.14
N GLN A 178 -9.12 -13.27 11.60
CA GLN A 178 -9.70 -12.95 12.91
C GLN A 178 -11.22 -13.13 12.90
N ARG A 179 -11.89 -12.58 11.89
CA ARG A 179 -13.36 -12.63 11.77
C ARG A 179 -13.88 -14.05 11.58
N MET A 180 -13.11 -14.89 10.89
CA MET A 180 -13.44 -16.28 10.60
C MET A 180 -12.91 -17.25 11.66
N ASN A 181 -12.19 -16.75 12.67
CA ASN A 181 -11.53 -17.57 13.69
C ASN A 181 -10.72 -18.74 13.09
N GLN A 182 -9.85 -18.41 12.14
CA GLN A 182 -9.03 -19.37 11.41
C GLN A 182 -7.54 -19.07 11.62
N THR A 183 -6.72 -20.11 11.48
CA THR A 183 -5.26 -19.97 11.47
C THR A 183 -4.83 -19.12 10.28
N LEU A 184 -4.07 -18.06 10.55
CA LEU A 184 -3.34 -17.34 9.51
C LEU A 184 -2.04 -18.09 9.24
N TYR A 185 -1.91 -18.71 8.07
CA TYR A 185 -0.66 -19.35 7.65
C TYR A 185 0.31 -18.34 7.07
N LEU A 186 -0.20 -17.41 6.26
CA LEU A 186 0.60 -16.59 5.36
C LEU A 186 -0.10 -15.27 5.06
N VAL A 187 0.70 -14.24 4.77
CA VAL A 187 0.27 -13.09 3.99
C VAL A 187 1.14 -12.95 2.74
N HIS A 188 0.51 -13.00 1.57
CA HIS A 188 1.13 -12.62 0.28
C HIS A 188 0.62 -11.23 -0.13
N TRP A 189 1.38 -10.51 -0.96
CA TRP A 189 1.12 -9.09 -1.17
C TRP A 189 0.67 -8.81 -2.59
N THR A 190 -0.55 -8.31 -2.71
CA THR A 190 -1.15 -7.95 -4.00
C THR A 190 -0.33 -6.86 -4.68
N TRP A 191 -0.26 -6.93 -6.01
CA TRP A 191 0.48 -5.95 -6.79
C TRP A 191 -0.03 -4.53 -6.52
N SER A 192 0.89 -3.64 -6.16
CA SER A 192 0.60 -2.24 -5.81
C SER A 192 1.46 -1.27 -6.61
N GLY A 193 1.90 -1.69 -7.81
CA GLY A 193 2.69 -0.88 -8.75
C GLY A 193 4.20 -1.13 -8.69
N ALA A 194 4.75 -1.49 -7.52
CA ALA A 194 6.17 -1.84 -7.38
C ALA A 194 6.43 -2.70 -6.13
N ALA A 195 7.56 -3.41 -6.11
CA ALA A 195 7.96 -4.28 -4.99
C ALA A 195 8.15 -3.52 -3.66
N TYR A 196 8.70 -2.30 -3.69
CA TYR A 196 8.88 -1.50 -2.47
C TYR A 196 7.54 -1.11 -1.81
N ASN A 197 6.45 -1.01 -2.58
CA ASN A 197 5.12 -0.75 -2.01
C ASN A 197 4.62 -1.96 -1.21
N LYS A 198 4.91 -3.19 -1.66
CA LYS A 198 4.58 -4.40 -0.92
C LYS A 198 5.37 -4.47 0.40
N GLN A 199 6.67 -4.24 0.34
CA GLN A 199 7.54 -4.18 1.52
C GLN A 199 7.07 -3.11 2.52
N GLN A 200 6.65 -1.94 2.02
CA GLN A 200 6.07 -0.91 2.86
C GLN A 200 4.78 -1.41 3.52
N ASN A 201 3.80 -1.94 2.77
CA ASN A 201 2.57 -2.48 3.37
C ASN A 201 2.84 -3.58 4.42
N MET A 202 3.90 -4.38 4.24
CA MET A 202 4.35 -5.37 5.24
C MET A 202 4.84 -4.70 6.53
N ARG A 203 5.59 -3.61 6.41
CA ARG A 203 6.05 -2.81 7.55
C ARG A 203 4.87 -2.16 8.27
N ASP A 204 3.92 -1.62 7.50
CA ASP A 204 2.69 -0.97 8.00
C ASP A 204 1.89 -1.92 8.87
N ALA A 205 1.84 -3.19 8.45
CA ALA A 205 1.13 -4.24 9.16
C ALA A 205 1.97 -4.90 10.28
N GLY A 206 3.24 -4.53 10.44
CA GLY A 206 4.14 -5.05 11.47
C GLY A 206 4.67 -6.45 11.21
N VAL A 207 4.70 -6.88 9.94
CA VAL A 207 4.99 -8.26 9.55
C VAL A 207 6.21 -8.41 8.64
N TYR A 208 6.86 -7.28 8.31
CA TYR A 208 8.19 -7.27 7.70
C TYR A 208 9.27 -7.36 8.78
N LEU A 209 10.30 -8.19 8.53
CA LEU A 209 11.47 -8.27 9.38
C LEU A 209 12.55 -7.32 8.86
N ASP A 210 12.59 -6.11 9.40
CA ASP A 210 13.68 -5.16 9.15
C ASP A 210 14.82 -5.31 10.16
N THR A 211 16.05 -4.96 9.75
CA THR A 211 17.19 -4.85 10.67
C THR A 211 17.04 -3.63 11.58
N LEU A 212 17.72 -3.61 12.73
CA LEU A 212 17.83 -2.42 13.57
C LEU A 212 18.34 -1.21 12.77
N GLU A 213 19.22 -1.42 11.78
CA GLU A 213 19.68 -0.33 10.90
C GLU A 213 18.57 0.31 10.09
N TYR A 214 17.55 -0.41 9.62
CA TYR A 214 16.44 0.20 8.88
C TYR A 214 15.70 1.29 9.71
N TYR A 215 15.62 1.08 11.03
CA TYR A 215 15.05 2.03 11.97
C TYR A 215 16.04 3.14 12.39
N SER A 216 17.35 2.97 12.14
CA SER A 216 18.41 3.93 12.49
C SER A 216 19.13 4.56 11.29
N GLN A 217 18.73 4.23 10.05
CA GLN A 217 19.42 4.63 8.83
C GLN A 217 19.26 6.13 8.50
N ALA A 218 20.38 6.74 8.12
CA ALA A 218 20.45 8.09 7.59
C ALA A 218 19.78 8.19 6.20
N PRO A 219 19.19 9.35 5.84
CA PRO A 219 18.53 9.55 4.54
C PRO A 219 19.48 9.36 3.36
N LEU A 220 18.94 8.97 2.20
CA LEU A 220 19.69 8.91 0.95
C LEU A 220 20.11 10.33 0.51
N PRO A 221 21.32 10.50 -0.07
CA PRO A 221 21.75 11.78 -0.58
C PRO A 221 20.86 12.22 -1.75
N LEU A 222 20.46 13.50 -1.73
CA LEU A 222 19.81 14.14 -2.86
C LEU A 222 20.75 14.14 -4.08
N PRO A 223 20.22 14.00 -5.32
CA PRO A 223 21.03 14.21 -6.51
C PRO A 223 21.59 15.63 -6.52
N ALA A 224 22.91 15.73 -6.55
CA ALA A 224 23.61 16.99 -6.78
C ALA A 224 23.44 17.42 -8.25
N SER A 225 22.41 18.20 -8.54
CA SER A 225 22.33 18.94 -9.80
C SER A 225 21.49 20.22 -9.66
N ALA A 226 22.08 21.24 -9.05
CA ALA A 226 21.71 22.64 -9.28
C ALA A 226 22.91 23.57 -9.04
N GLY A 227 23.72 23.77 -10.09
CA GLY A 227 24.56 24.96 -10.27
C GLY A 227 25.99 24.92 -9.69
N PRO A 228 26.94 25.69 -10.27
CA PRO A 228 28.26 25.16 -10.59
C PRO A 228 29.39 25.54 -9.62
N ALA A 229 30.33 24.60 -9.54
CA ALA A 229 31.77 24.73 -9.27
C ALA A 229 32.25 25.92 -8.42
N GLY A 230 32.48 25.64 -7.13
CA GLY A 230 33.41 26.38 -6.29
C GLY A 230 34.13 25.39 -5.37
N GLN A 231 35.43 25.19 -5.59
CA GLN A 231 36.28 24.35 -4.75
C GLN A 231 36.25 24.83 -3.30
N SER A 232 35.96 23.94 -2.37
CA SER A 232 36.50 24.06 -1.01
C SER A 232 36.67 22.69 -0.36
N ASN A 233 37.84 22.53 0.25
CA ASN A 233 38.17 21.42 1.14
C ASN A 233 37.15 21.35 2.27
N GLN A 234 36.33 20.31 2.31
CA GLN A 234 35.56 19.99 3.51
C GLN A 234 35.71 18.51 3.86
N THR A 235 36.29 18.29 5.04
CA THR A 235 36.16 17.09 5.85
C THR A 235 34.74 16.55 5.74
N VAL A 236 34.60 15.34 5.20
CA VAL A 236 33.31 14.65 5.12
C VAL A 236 32.87 14.33 6.54
N ALA A 237 32.02 15.20 7.10
CA ALA A 237 31.29 14.90 8.32
C ALA A 237 30.50 13.60 8.10
N GLY A 238 30.50 12.72 9.10
CA GLY A 238 29.76 11.45 9.05
C GLY A 238 28.27 11.62 8.71
N PRO A 239 27.57 10.51 8.41
CA PRO A 239 26.18 10.54 7.97
C PRO A 239 25.30 11.34 8.93
N GLN A 240 24.53 12.29 8.37
CA GLN A 240 23.64 13.11 9.16
C GLN A 240 22.53 12.23 9.79
N PRO A 241 22.19 12.47 11.06
CA PRO A 241 21.22 11.67 11.78
C PRO A 241 19.82 11.68 11.12
N LEU A 242 19.07 10.57 11.23
CA LEU A 242 17.66 10.51 10.80
C LEU A 242 16.83 11.56 11.57
N MET A 243 16.18 12.46 10.83
CA MET A 243 15.30 13.52 11.35
C MET A 243 13.87 13.30 10.85
N LEU A 244 12.93 13.24 11.77
CA LEU A 244 11.53 12.90 11.54
C LEU A 244 10.62 14.10 11.79
N LEU A 245 9.52 14.15 11.06
CA LEU A 245 8.41 15.06 11.27
C LEU A 245 7.12 14.24 11.29
N SER A 246 6.27 14.42 12.29
CA SER A 246 4.89 13.92 12.31
C SER A 246 3.93 15.08 12.52
N MET A 247 2.64 14.84 12.30
CA MET A 247 1.61 15.85 12.53
C MET A 247 0.32 15.21 13.01
N ASP A 248 -0.55 15.98 13.64
CA ASP A 248 -1.92 15.58 13.89
C ASP A 248 -2.80 15.85 12.67
N LEU A 249 -3.86 15.05 12.54
CA LEU A 249 -4.94 15.27 11.58
C LEU A 249 -6.23 15.50 12.34
N VAL A 250 -6.86 16.65 12.10
CA VAL A 250 -8.24 16.89 12.51
C VAL A 250 -9.15 16.01 11.69
N ARG A 251 -9.94 15.18 12.38
CA ARG A 251 -10.91 14.29 11.76
C ARG A 251 -12.29 14.93 11.87
N PRO A 252 -13.01 15.12 10.76
CA PRO A 252 -14.42 15.47 10.84
C PRO A 252 -15.17 14.42 11.64
N GLU A 253 -15.95 14.83 12.63
CA GLU A 253 -16.82 13.92 13.36
C GLU A 253 -18.00 13.52 12.47
N ALA A 254 -18.31 12.23 12.45
CA ALA A 254 -19.47 11.73 11.73
C ALA A 254 -20.74 12.23 12.42
N PRO A 255 -21.76 12.65 11.66
CA PRO A 255 -23.09 12.90 12.21
C PRO A 255 -23.58 11.71 13.06
N PRO A 256 -24.13 11.93 14.26
CA PRO A 256 -24.58 10.84 15.15
C PRO A 256 -25.52 9.84 14.47
N GLU A 257 -26.40 10.32 13.60
CA GLU A 257 -27.38 9.56 12.83
C GLU A 257 -26.78 8.48 11.91
N PHE A 258 -25.49 8.58 11.57
CA PHE A 258 -24.80 7.55 10.78
C PHE A 258 -24.47 6.30 11.59
N ASN A 259 -24.55 6.36 12.92
CA ASN A 259 -24.37 5.21 13.80
C ASN A 259 -25.71 4.62 14.25
N ASP A 260 -26.83 5.27 13.90
CA ASP A 260 -28.15 4.67 14.07
C ASP A 260 -28.28 3.52 13.07
N ASN A 261 -28.99 2.46 13.45
CA ASN A 261 -29.21 1.29 12.59
C ASN A 261 -30.65 1.34 12.04
N PRO A 262 -30.99 2.29 11.14
CA PRO A 262 -32.35 2.49 10.71
C PRO A 262 -32.81 1.35 9.78
N PRO A 263 -34.12 1.22 9.55
CA PRO A 263 -34.67 0.34 8.53
C PRO A 263 -34.04 0.61 7.14
N PRO A 264 -33.95 -0.39 6.24
CA PRO A 264 -33.24 -0.26 4.97
C PRO A 264 -33.65 0.91 4.09
N GLU A 265 -34.92 1.28 4.13
CA GLU A 265 -35.51 2.43 3.43
C GLU A 265 -35.04 3.80 3.93
N LYS A 266 -34.34 3.85 5.07
CA LYS A 266 -33.80 5.05 5.71
C LYS A 266 -32.27 5.03 5.84
N TYR A 267 -31.58 4.12 5.16
CA TYR A 267 -30.12 4.15 5.17
C TYR A 267 -29.60 5.40 4.44
N HIS A 268 -28.80 6.18 5.16
CA HIS A 268 -28.11 7.38 4.67
C HIS A 268 -26.88 7.04 3.79
N MET A 269 -26.95 6.00 2.94
CA MET A 269 -25.78 5.45 2.23
C MET A 269 -25.01 6.50 1.42
N GLU A 270 -25.69 7.29 0.59
CA GLU A 270 -25.02 8.33 -0.21
C GLU A 270 -24.49 9.47 0.67
N GLU A 271 -25.19 9.85 1.73
CA GLU A 271 -24.73 10.89 2.67
C GLU A 271 -23.50 10.43 3.46
N MET A 272 -23.47 9.17 3.89
CA MET A 272 -22.31 8.52 4.50
C MET A 272 -21.12 8.45 3.55
N VAL A 273 -21.37 8.14 2.29
CA VAL A 273 -20.37 8.14 1.21
C VAL A 273 -19.81 9.54 1.00
N HIS A 274 -20.66 10.56 0.86
CA HIS A 274 -20.23 11.94 0.68
C HIS A 274 -19.44 12.43 1.88
N PHE A 275 -19.92 12.14 3.10
CA PHE A 275 -19.17 12.42 4.33
C PHE A 275 -17.83 11.70 4.34
N HIS A 276 -17.79 10.41 3.97
CA HIS A 276 -16.55 9.65 3.93
C HIS A 276 -15.52 10.27 2.97
N VAL A 277 -15.96 10.63 1.76
CA VAL A 277 -15.12 11.31 0.77
C VAL A 277 -14.65 12.66 1.29
N ALA A 278 -15.55 13.47 1.84
CA ALA A 278 -15.22 14.78 2.41
C ALA A 278 -14.24 14.66 3.59
N ALA A 279 -14.43 13.69 4.47
CA ALA A 279 -13.57 13.44 5.61
C ALA A 279 -12.18 12.99 5.20
N VAL A 280 -12.07 12.06 4.24
CA VAL A 280 -10.78 11.67 3.68
C VAL A 280 -10.11 12.86 3.00
N ASN A 281 -10.81 13.62 2.15
CA ASN A 281 -10.26 14.82 1.52
C ASN A 281 -9.77 15.84 2.54
N ALA A 282 -10.53 16.10 3.61
CA ALA A 282 -10.11 16.99 4.68
C ALA A 282 -8.77 16.51 5.30
N GLN A 283 -8.58 15.20 5.49
CA GLN A 283 -7.32 14.65 5.98
C GLN A 283 -6.18 14.73 4.95
N LEU A 284 -6.45 14.43 3.67
CA LEU A 284 -5.48 14.58 2.58
C LEU A 284 -5.00 16.03 2.47
N GLN A 285 -5.91 16.98 2.51
CA GLN A 285 -5.61 18.40 2.38
C GLN A 285 -4.81 18.94 3.57
N GLN A 286 -4.93 18.33 4.75
CA GLN A 286 -4.07 18.67 5.89
C GLN A 286 -2.64 18.15 5.69
N LEU A 287 -2.46 16.96 5.10
CA LEU A 287 -1.14 16.39 4.84
C LEU A 287 -0.29 17.25 3.92
N TYR A 288 -0.91 18.01 3.02
CA TYR A 288 -0.26 19.06 2.23
C TYR A 288 0.73 19.87 3.07
N TYR A 289 0.31 20.36 4.24
CA TYR A 289 1.13 21.18 5.14
C TYR A 289 2.25 20.37 5.82
N GLY A 290 2.03 19.08 6.09
CA GLY A 290 3.06 18.16 6.56
C GLY A 290 4.17 17.96 5.53
N PHE A 291 3.81 17.82 4.25
CA PHE A 291 4.79 17.77 3.15
C PHE A 291 5.59 19.07 3.03
N LEU A 292 4.94 20.23 3.22
CA LEU A 292 5.63 21.52 3.19
C LEU A 292 6.68 21.63 4.30
N ALA A 293 6.28 21.32 5.54
CA ALA A 293 7.15 21.38 6.71
C ALA A 293 8.31 20.39 6.63
N ALA A 294 8.03 19.17 6.15
CA ALA A 294 9.04 18.14 5.95
C ALA A 294 10.07 18.57 4.89
N LEU A 295 9.61 19.14 3.77
CA LEU A 295 10.49 19.65 2.72
C LEU A 295 11.35 20.81 3.22
N ALA A 296 10.75 21.78 3.91
CA ALA A 296 11.44 22.99 4.35
C ALA A 296 12.50 22.72 5.44
N LEU A 297 12.27 21.74 6.30
CA LEU A 297 13.21 21.35 7.36
C LEU A 297 14.08 20.14 7.01
N ASN A 298 14.00 19.64 5.77
CA ASN A 298 14.69 18.43 5.33
C ASN A 298 14.46 17.23 6.28
N ARG A 299 13.19 16.96 6.59
CA ARG A 299 12.76 15.88 7.48
C ARG A 299 11.98 14.81 6.73
N THR A 300 12.06 13.59 7.22
CA THR A 300 11.19 12.48 6.79
C THR A 300 9.81 12.65 7.42
N LEU A 301 8.76 12.73 6.60
CA LEU A 301 7.39 12.77 7.11
C LEU A 301 6.98 11.37 7.56
N VAL A 302 6.75 11.21 8.86
CA VAL A 302 6.01 10.10 9.43
C VAL A 302 4.53 10.38 9.19
N MET A 303 3.91 9.61 8.31
CA MET A 303 2.51 9.69 7.98
C MET A 303 1.67 9.61 9.23
N PRO A 304 0.80 10.59 9.46
CA PRO A 304 -0.24 10.43 10.45
C PRO A 304 -1.23 9.36 10.01
N ARG A 305 -1.99 8.86 10.98
CA ARG A 305 -3.05 7.89 10.75
C ARG A 305 -4.19 8.54 9.94
N VAL A 306 -4.24 8.26 8.63
CA VAL A 306 -5.36 8.64 7.74
C VAL A 306 -6.44 7.57 7.83
N ILE A 307 -7.73 7.95 7.71
CA ILE A 307 -8.83 6.98 7.83
C ILE A 307 -8.80 5.93 6.70
N LYS A 308 -8.20 6.20 5.53
CA LYS A 308 -7.85 5.21 4.48
C LYS A 308 -6.62 5.72 3.67
N GLY A 309 -5.61 4.86 3.46
CA GLY A 309 -4.25 5.24 2.98
C GLY A 309 -4.14 5.85 1.57
N ILE A 310 -2.98 6.48 1.32
CA ILE A 310 -2.64 7.25 0.10
C ILE A 310 -1.63 6.47 -0.74
N ARG A 311 -1.76 6.51 -2.08
CA ARG A 311 -0.72 6.05 -3.01
C ARG A 311 -0.28 7.21 -3.91
N LEU A 312 1.02 7.39 -4.09
CA LEU A 312 1.63 8.43 -4.95
C LEU A 312 2.50 7.79 -6.03
N PRO A 313 2.26 8.01 -7.34
CA PRO A 313 3.22 7.74 -8.41
C PRO A 313 4.10 8.98 -8.70
N THR A 314 5.23 8.84 -9.43
CA THR A 314 5.96 10.00 -10.03
C THR A 314 6.19 9.81 -11.53
N PRO A 315 6.23 10.88 -12.36
CA PRO A 315 6.14 10.72 -13.81
C PRO A 315 7.43 10.40 -14.58
N TRP A 316 8.66 10.63 -14.08
CA TRP A 316 9.87 10.64 -14.95
C TRP A 316 11.13 9.91 -14.45
N GLY A 317 11.02 8.84 -13.66
CA GLY A 317 12.14 7.90 -13.54
C GLY A 317 13.47 8.40 -12.94
N THR A 318 13.54 9.54 -12.23
CA THR A 318 14.55 9.75 -11.17
C THR A 318 14.10 10.78 -10.12
N THR A 319 14.04 10.24 -8.91
CA THR A 319 13.81 10.70 -7.53
C THR A 319 14.20 12.12 -7.11
N GLY A 320 13.21 12.86 -6.61
CA GLY A 320 13.31 13.50 -5.29
C GLY A 320 12.48 12.65 -4.31
N VAL A 321 13.10 12.09 -3.28
CA VAL A 321 12.44 11.19 -2.33
C VAL A 321 11.90 12.01 -1.17
N VAL A 322 10.57 12.16 -1.06
CA VAL A 322 9.99 12.37 0.26
C VAL A 322 9.94 10.99 0.90
N HIS A 323 10.81 10.77 1.88
CA HIS A 323 10.71 9.56 2.69
C HIS A 323 9.43 9.67 3.51
N VAL A 324 8.54 8.73 3.28
CA VAL A 324 7.26 8.60 3.97
C VAL A 324 7.40 7.41 4.92
N ARG A 325 7.38 7.65 6.23
CA ARG A 325 7.39 6.61 7.28
C ARG A 325 5.98 6.44 7.85
N GLU A 326 5.67 5.31 8.45
CA GLU A 326 4.29 4.91 8.74
C GLU A 326 3.79 5.42 10.09
N TYR A 327 2.46 5.49 10.26
CA TYR A 327 1.80 5.97 11.49
C TYR A 327 2.10 5.13 12.73
N SER A 328 2.46 3.84 12.55
CA SER A 328 2.87 2.96 13.65
C SER A 328 4.36 3.11 14.01
N PHE A 329 5.16 3.82 13.20
CA PHE A 329 6.61 3.88 13.37
C PHE A 329 7.01 4.39 14.76
N LEU A 330 6.41 5.48 15.25
CA LEU A 330 6.76 6.01 16.58
C LEU A 330 6.18 5.17 17.73
N GLU A 331 5.13 4.41 17.46
CA GLU A 331 4.45 3.53 18.41
C GLU A 331 5.09 2.13 18.48
N ASN A 332 5.83 1.72 17.44
CA ASN A 332 6.43 0.41 17.32
C ASN A 332 7.46 0.17 18.44
N PRO A 333 7.33 -0.90 19.25
CA PRO A 333 8.28 -1.22 20.31
C PRO A 333 9.74 -1.36 19.85
N ARG A 334 9.96 -1.70 18.57
CA ARG A 334 11.30 -1.84 17.96
C ARG A 334 11.95 -0.52 17.57
N THR A 335 11.21 0.58 17.53
CA THR A 335 11.79 1.89 17.22
C THR A 335 12.74 2.32 18.35
N PRO A 336 14.01 2.67 18.04
CA PRO A 336 15.01 3.03 19.03
C PRO A 336 14.51 4.07 20.04
N ALA A 337 14.82 3.87 21.32
CA ALA A 337 14.36 4.73 22.40
C ALA A 337 14.80 6.19 22.20
N GLU A 338 16.00 6.41 21.66
CA GLU A 338 16.55 7.73 21.34
C GLU A 338 15.73 8.54 20.32
N ILE A 339 15.02 7.88 19.40
CA ILE A 339 14.12 8.54 18.45
C ILE A 339 12.84 8.99 19.16
N LYS A 340 12.35 8.16 20.09
CA LYS A 340 11.12 8.44 20.87
C LYS A 340 11.34 9.52 21.92
N SER A 341 12.49 9.51 22.60
CA SER A 341 12.82 10.45 23.67
C SER A 341 13.27 11.83 23.17
N SER A 342 13.74 11.93 21.93
CA SER A 342 14.15 13.20 21.32
C SER A 342 13.00 13.81 20.51
N ARG A 343 11.99 14.36 21.21
CA ARG A 343 10.75 14.89 20.60
C ARG A 343 10.51 16.35 20.95
N LEU A 344 10.21 17.15 19.92
CA LEU A 344 9.70 18.52 20.02
C LEU A 344 8.28 18.58 19.46
N VAL A 345 7.35 19.12 20.24
CA VAL A 345 5.99 19.44 19.83
C VAL A 345 5.91 20.91 19.45
N VAL A 346 5.35 21.20 18.29
CA VAL A 346 5.11 22.55 17.78
C VAL A 346 3.62 22.76 17.72
N GLN A 347 3.15 23.76 18.46
CA GLN A 347 1.73 24.10 18.53
C GLN A 347 1.46 25.52 18.05
N ALA A 348 0.25 25.70 17.54
CA ALA A 348 -0.26 27.01 17.16
C ALA A 348 -0.43 27.91 18.41
N ALA A 349 0.12 29.11 18.36
CA ALA A 349 -0.12 30.14 19.36
C ALA A 349 -1.57 30.64 19.33
N ALA A 350 -1.99 31.29 20.41
CA ALA A 350 -3.27 31.99 20.44
C ALA A 350 -3.34 33.06 19.32
N PRO A 351 -4.53 33.33 18.73
CA PRO A 351 -4.68 34.37 17.73
C PRO A 351 -4.11 35.72 18.20
N GLY A 352 -3.25 36.34 17.39
CA GLY A 352 -2.58 37.60 17.71
C GLY A 352 -1.34 37.48 18.62
N SER A 353 -1.00 36.27 19.08
CA SER A 353 0.23 36.02 19.84
C SER A 353 1.40 35.66 18.94
N LEU A 354 2.61 36.10 19.32
CA LEU A 354 3.86 35.68 18.68
C LEU A 354 4.32 34.28 19.12
N GLY A 355 3.64 33.67 20.10
CA GLY A 355 4.03 32.38 20.65
C GLY A 355 5.30 32.45 21.52
N SER A 356 5.98 31.33 21.65
CA SER A 356 7.17 31.16 22.49
C SER A 356 8.04 30.02 21.95
N LEU A 357 9.27 30.34 21.56
CA LEU A 357 10.23 29.37 21.03
C LEU A 357 11.10 28.74 22.11
N GLU A 358 10.98 29.20 23.35
CA GLU A 358 11.65 28.60 24.49
C GLU A 358 10.96 27.28 24.85
N PRO A 359 11.63 26.13 24.69
CA PRO A 359 10.97 24.84 24.87
C PRO A 359 10.55 24.65 26.33
N ARG A 360 9.25 24.44 26.54
CA ARG A 360 8.69 24.07 27.85
C ARG A 360 8.39 22.58 27.88
N GLN A 361 8.50 21.95 29.05
CA GLN A 361 8.07 20.56 29.21
C GLN A 361 6.54 20.51 29.32
N ASP A 362 5.88 19.65 28.57
CA ASP A 362 4.48 19.32 28.80
C ASP A 362 4.30 18.31 29.94
N GLY A 363 3.05 18.04 30.31
CA GLY A 363 2.71 17.04 31.33
C GLY A 363 3.13 15.61 30.98
N ASN A 364 3.59 15.36 29.74
CA ASN A 364 4.05 14.07 29.23
C ASN A 364 5.58 14.03 29.03
N GLY A 365 6.31 15.07 29.45
CA GLY A 365 7.78 15.16 29.34
C GLY A 365 8.30 15.42 27.92
N SER A 366 7.46 15.88 26.99
CA SER A 366 7.89 16.36 25.67
C SER A 366 8.23 17.86 25.73
N ALA A 367 9.24 18.27 24.98
CA ALA A 367 9.52 19.68 24.78
C ALA A 367 8.46 20.29 23.85
N VAL A 368 7.94 21.48 24.17
CA VAL A 368 6.88 22.17 23.44
C VAL A 368 7.25 23.61 23.15
N ILE A 369 7.00 24.05 21.91
CA ILE A 369 7.08 25.44 21.49
C ILE A 369 5.77 25.90 20.84
N GLU A 370 5.52 27.21 20.89
CA GLU A 370 4.37 27.87 20.29
C GLU A 370 4.81 28.78 19.16
N VAL A 371 4.16 28.66 18.00
CA VAL A 371 4.47 29.48 16.82
C VAL A 371 3.24 30.28 16.36
N PRO A 372 3.45 31.47 15.79
CA PRO A 372 2.37 32.28 15.22
C PRO A 372 1.54 31.54 14.17
N LEU A 373 0.30 31.98 13.99
CA LEU A 373 -0.60 31.46 12.96
C LEU A 373 -0.25 32.03 11.58
N GLY A 374 -0.54 31.25 10.53
CA GLY A 374 -0.53 31.73 9.15
C GLY A 374 0.82 32.19 8.61
N LEU A 375 1.91 31.53 9.00
CA LEU A 375 3.24 31.83 8.47
C LEU A 375 3.39 31.23 7.07
N ALA A 376 4.17 31.93 6.23
CA ALA A 376 4.72 31.30 5.04
C ALA A 376 5.76 30.24 5.46
N ILE A 377 5.92 29.20 4.67
CA ILE A 377 6.75 28.04 5.04
C ILE A 377 8.22 28.41 5.24
N GLU A 378 8.73 29.38 4.48
CA GLU A 378 10.10 29.88 4.65
C GLU A 378 10.27 30.61 5.99
N ASP A 379 9.32 31.49 6.35
CA ASP A 379 9.35 32.17 7.67
C ASP A 379 9.22 31.17 8.82
N TRP A 380 8.36 30.18 8.64
CA TRP A 380 8.16 29.13 9.64
C TRP A 380 9.43 28.28 9.80
N ALA A 381 10.10 27.93 8.70
CA ALA A 381 11.34 27.16 8.74
C ALA A 381 12.49 27.95 9.37
N ASP A 382 12.61 29.24 9.08
CA ASP A 382 13.60 30.13 9.71
C ASP A 382 13.36 30.26 11.22
N LEU A 383 12.08 30.33 11.63
CA LEU A 383 11.68 30.45 13.02
C LEU A 383 11.91 29.15 13.82
N VAL A 384 11.49 28.02 13.27
CA VAL A 384 11.44 26.72 13.96
C VAL A 384 12.73 25.92 13.80
N GLY A 385 13.41 26.06 12.66
CA GLY A 385 14.59 25.29 12.29
C GLY A 385 15.69 25.25 13.35
N PRO A 386 16.13 26.37 13.92
CA PRO A 386 17.18 26.40 14.95
C PRO A 386 16.84 25.57 16.19
N VAL A 387 15.58 25.62 16.64
CA VAL A 387 15.14 24.85 17.81
C VAL A 387 14.93 23.39 17.43
N ALA A 388 14.28 23.13 16.28
CA ALA A 388 13.98 21.79 15.80
C ALA A 388 15.25 20.96 15.54
N ALA A 389 16.35 21.57 15.08
CA ALA A 389 17.62 20.88 14.82
C ALA A 389 18.17 20.12 16.04
N ARG A 390 17.75 20.50 17.26
CA ARG A 390 18.13 19.83 18.52
C ARG A 390 17.35 18.54 18.79
N TYR A 391 16.32 18.23 18.00
CA TYR A 391 15.40 17.13 18.23
C TYR A 391 15.26 16.21 17.01
N ARG A 392 15.35 14.90 17.24
CA ARG A 392 15.19 13.88 16.18
C ARG A 392 13.80 13.87 15.62
N THR A 393 12.79 14.04 16.47
CA THR A 393 11.38 14.01 16.09
C THR A 393 10.75 15.38 16.31
N LEU A 394 10.15 15.92 15.26
CA LEU A 394 9.28 17.10 15.31
C LEU A 394 7.83 16.64 15.18
N HIS A 395 6.91 17.21 15.95
CA HIS A 395 5.49 16.88 15.87
C HIS A 395 4.64 18.16 15.80
N LEU A 396 3.82 18.29 14.75
CA LEU A 396 2.96 19.45 14.53
C LEU A 396 1.53 19.17 14.97
N THR A 397 0.99 19.90 15.95
CA THR A 397 -0.38 19.64 16.44
C THR A 397 -1.47 20.25 15.55
N ASP A 398 -1.15 21.31 14.79
CA ASP A 398 -2.10 21.96 13.87
C ASP A 398 -1.36 22.62 12.69
N ALA A 399 -0.80 21.80 11.82
CA ALA A 399 -0.05 22.28 10.65
C ALA A 399 -0.88 23.22 9.74
N PRO A 400 -2.18 22.96 9.45
CA PRO A 400 -2.98 23.84 8.62
C PRO A 400 -3.08 25.27 9.16
N ARG A 401 -3.28 25.46 10.47
CA ARG A 401 -3.37 26.81 11.06
C ARG A 401 -2.02 27.52 11.11
N MET A 402 -0.93 26.79 11.31
CA MET A 402 0.41 27.37 11.36
C MET A 402 0.93 27.77 9.97
N LEU A 403 0.56 27.03 8.92
CA LEU A 403 1.19 27.08 7.60
C LEU A 403 0.24 27.49 6.46
N SER A 404 -0.91 28.08 6.78
CA SER A 404 -2.00 28.37 5.82
C SER A 404 -1.59 29.28 4.65
N THR A 405 -0.49 30.02 4.77
CA THR A 405 -0.02 31.00 3.78
C THR A 405 0.81 30.36 2.66
N GLY A 406 1.30 29.13 2.84
CA GLY A 406 2.05 28.39 1.80
C GLY A 406 3.47 28.93 1.58
N PHE A 407 3.98 29.03 0.35
CA PHE A 407 5.34 29.50 0.06
C PHE A 407 5.40 30.97 -0.33
N LYS A 408 6.50 31.64 0.03
CA LYS A 408 6.94 32.91 -0.59
C LYS A 408 7.41 32.67 -2.01
N ASN A 409 8.13 31.57 -2.27
CA ASN A 409 8.57 31.22 -3.62
C ASN A 409 7.42 30.64 -4.44
N THR A 410 6.76 31.49 -5.21
CA THR A 410 5.61 31.15 -6.04
C THR A 410 5.90 30.08 -7.10
N THR A 411 7.11 30.01 -7.66
CA THR A 411 7.45 29.02 -8.70
C THR A 411 7.53 27.60 -8.14
N ALA A 412 8.24 27.42 -7.01
CA ALA A 412 8.32 26.12 -6.34
C ALA A 412 6.94 25.67 -5.82
N HIS A 413 6.16 26.63 -5.34
CA HIS A 413 4.78 26.42 -4.87
C HIS A 413 3.87 25.90 -5.98
N LEU A 414 3.86 26.57 -7.13
CA LEU A 414 3.01 26.19 -8.26
C LEU A 414 3.40 24.84 -8.83
N LEU A 415 4.70 24.50 -8.84
CA LEU A 415 5.16 23.18 -9.27
C LEU A 415 4.67 22.07 -8.32
N LEU A 416 4.70 22.32 -7.01
CA LEU A 416 4.17 21.38 -6.03
C LEU A 416 2.64 21.24 -6.17
N ASP A 417 1.92 22.36 -6.23
CA ASP A 417 0.46 22.37 -6.40
C ASP A 417 0.05 21.66 -7.70
N TYR A 418 0.77 21.90 -8.80
CA TYR A 418 0.59 21.19 -10.06
C TYR A 418 0.77 19.69 -9.86
N LYS A 419 1.87 19.24 -9.23
CA LYS A 419 2.11 17.81 -8.99
C LYS A 419 1.00 17.18 -8.14
N LEU A 420 0.60 17.85 -7.06
CA LEU A 420 -0.41 17.33 -6.13
C LEU A 420 -1.82 17.29 -6.74
N ARG A 421 -2.17 18.23 -7.61
CA ARG A 421 -3.42 18.18 -8.38
C ARG A 421 -3.52 16.93 -9.26
N HIS A 422 -2.40 16.49 -9.82
CA HIS A 422 -2.34 15.31 -10.68
C HIS A 422 -2.17 14.00 -9.88
N HIS A 423 -2.00 14.08 -8.57
CA HIS A 423 -2.09 12.96 -7.64
C HIS A 423 -3.49 12.87 -7.02
N ALA A 424 -4.50 12.84 -7.89
CA ALA A 424 -5.88 12.58 -7.52
C ALA A 424 -6.23 11.11 -7.81
N THR A 425 -7.08 10.53 -6.97
CA THR A 425 -7.72 9.25 -7.26
C THR A 425 -9.23 9.42 -7.21
N PHE A 426 -9.97 8.53 -7.85
CA PHE A 426 -11.41 8.66 -8.00
C PHE A 426 -12.10 7.52 -7.27
N TRP A 427 -13.12 7.86 -6.48
CA TRP A 427 -14.14 6.89 -6.10
C TRP A 427 -15.16 6.86 -7.23
N CYS A 428 -15.09 5.84 -8.09
CA CYS A 428 -15.88 5.77 -9.32
C CYS A 428 -17.05 4.80 -9.24
N CYS A 429 -17.83 4.88 -10.33
CA CYS A 429 -18.57 3.81 -10.96
C CYS A 429 -20.00 3.64 -10.44
N ARG A 430 -20.67 4.79 -10.24
CA ARG A 430 -22.13 4.85 -10.08
C ARG A 430 -22.81 4.57 -11.43
N ASP A 431 -23.87 3.77 -11.44
CA ASP A 431 -24.67 3.55 -12.64
C ASP A 431 -25.59 4.77 -12.93
N PRO A 432 -26.05 4.96 -14.18
CA PRO A 432 -26.88 6.11 -14.55
C PRO A 432 -28.18 6.26 -13.76
N ASP A 433 -28.82 5.15 -13.37
CA ASP A 433 -30.07 5.20 -12.60
C ASP A 433 -29.81 5.71 -11.18
N HIS A 434 -28.68 5.31 -10.58
CA HIS A 434 -28.19 5.82 -9.31
C HIS A 434 -27.87 7.32 -9.37
N MET A 435 -27.18 7.75 -10.44
CA MET A 435 -26.85 9.16 -10.66
C MET A 435 -28.10 10.04 -10.75
N LEU A 436 -29.12 9.58 -11.49
CA LEU A 436 -30.41 10.27 -11.61
C LEU A 436 -31.18 10.28 -10.30
N LYS A 437 -31.22 9.15 -9.58
CA LYS A 437 -31.97 9.01 -8.33
C LYS A 437 -31.46 9.93 -7.22
N PHE A 438 -30.14 10.12 -7.13
CA PHE A 438 -29.52 10.87 -6.04
C PHE A 438 -28.88 12.21 -6.48
N ASN A 439 -28.98 12.58 -7.76
CA ASN A 439 -28.38 13.79 -8.32
C ASN A 439 -26.87 13.90 -8.04
N VAL A 440 -26.14 12.82 -8.31
CA VAL A 440 -24.71 12.68 -8.05
C VAL A 440 -23.92 12.43 -9.34
N THR A 441 -22.62 12.70 -9.31
CA THR A 441 -21.72 12.48 -10.44
C THR A 441 -21.28 11.01 -10.54
N ASP A 442 -20.72 10.62 -11.68
CA ASP A 442 -20.20 9.28 -11.93
C ASP A 442 -18.99 8.92 -11.04
N ARG A 443 -18.35 9.94 -10.44
CA ARG A 443 -17.14 9.81 -9.62
C ARG A 443 -16.95 10.94 -8.62
N GLU A 444 -16.45 10.60 -7.45
CA GLU A 444 -15.92 11.55 -6.46
C GLU A 444 -14.39 11.60 -6.51
N VAL A 445 -13.79 12.76 -6.23
CA VAL A 445 -12.34 12.95 -6.30
C VAL A 445 -11.73 12.94 -4.90
N PHE A 446 -10.71 12.11 -4.70
CA PHE A 446 -9.78 12.22 -3.58
C PHE A 446 -8.53 12.99 -4.01
N GLN A 447 -8.25 14.11 -3.36
CA GLN A 447 -7.12 14.95 -3.72
C GLN A 447 -6.47 15.60 -2.49
N MET A 448 -5.16 15.73 -2.55
CA MET A 448 -4.35 16.34 -1.49
C MET A 448 -4.27 17.87 -1.62
N LEU A 449 -4.54 18.41 -2.81
CA LEU A 449 -4.52 19.85 -3.03
C LEU A 449 -5.72 20.51 -2.32
N PRO A 450 -5.51 21.51 -1.44
CA PRO A 450 -6.61 22.21 -0.79
C PRO A 450 -7.44 23.06 -1.78
N PRO A 451 -8.76 23.23 -1.57
CA PRO A 451 -9.63 24.00 -2.47
C PRO A 451 -9.17 25.44 -2.70
N SER A 452 -8.60 26.08 -1.67
CA SER A 452 -8.02 27.43 -1.75
C SER A 452 -6.90 27.57 -2.78
N ARG A 453 -6.33 26.43 -3.24
CA ARG A 453 -5.22 26.38 -4.20
C ARG A 453 -5.66 26.01 -5.61
N HIS A 454 -6.92 25.62 -5.84
CA HIS A 454 -7.39 25.18 -7.16
C HIS A 454 -7.41 26.31 -8.22
N GLY A 455 -7.69 27.56 -7.80
CA GLY A 455 -7.81 28.71 -8.70
C GLY A 455 -6.47 29.25 -9.24
N LEU A 456 -5.33 28.84 -8.67
CA LEU A 456 -4.00 29.36 -9.01
C LEU A 456 -3.32 28.60 -10.16
N LEU A 457 -3.98 27.57 -10.69
CA LEU A 457 -3.47 26.71 -11.77
C LEU A 457 -4.21 26.95 -13.11
N GLN A 458 -4.80 28.13 -13.30
CA GLN A 458 -5.41 28.53 -14.57
C GLN A 458 -4.37 29.19 -15.48
N TYR A 459 -3.42 28.41 -16.01
CA TYR A 459 -2.66 28.72 -17.24
C TYR A 459 -2.19 27.42 -17.89
#